data_AF-A0A8B7PLS4-F1
#
_entry.id   AF-A0A8B7PLS4-F1
#
_cell.length_a   1.000
_cell.length_b   1.000
_cell.length_c   1.000
_cell.angle_alpha   90.00
_cell.angle_beta   90.00
_cell.angle_gamma   90.00
#
_symmetry.space_group_name_H-M   'P 1'
#
loop_
_entity.id
_entity.type
_entity.pdbx_description
1 polymer ?
#
loop_
_entity_poly.entity_id
_entity_poly.type
_entity_poly.pdbx_seq_one_letter_code
_entity_poly.pdbx_strand_id
1 'polypeptide(L)'
;MISFAFFVLVTTASTYAESGCLRAIEEVETMSDEGCVYFHRDVMKDILKNEGCALFRPFATYDKELCDPMASVVFRCVAKKWDYLAEDETFDVAAFKRNVLNNECDEEPEFDVANEECVGLMDHFNVVLYGRCLAQHLS
;
A
#
# COMPACT_ATOMS: atom_id res chain seq x y z
N MET A 1 16.16 -61.26 -12.15
CA MET A 1 15.97 -59.99 -12.87
C MET A 1 15.42 -58.99 -11.88
N ILE A 2 16.25 -58.07 -11.37
CA ILE A 2 15.85 -57.05 -10.39
C ILE A 2 15.68 -55.74 -11.16
N SER A 3 14.44 -55.27 -11.25
CA SER A 3 14.09 -54.03 -11.94
C SER A 3 14.32 -52.86 -10.98
N PHE A 4 15.31 -52.02 -11.27
CA PHE A 4 15.55 -50.78 -10.55
C PHE A 4 14.67 -49.67 -11.15
N ALA A 5 13.70 -49.19 -10.37
CA ALA A 5 12.91 -48.01 -10.73
C ALA A 5 13.71 -46.74 -10.39
N PHE A 6 14.04 -45.94 -11.41
CA PHE A 6 14.62 -44.61 -11.26
C PHE A 6 13.51 -43.63 -10.87
N PHE A 7 13.52 -43.14 -9.63
CA PHE A 7 12.75 -41.97 -9.23
C PHE A 7 13.54 -40.71 -9.62
N VAL A 8 13.06 -40.01 -10.65
CA VAL A 8 13.56 -38.67 -11.00
C VAL A 8 12.85 -37.67 -10.09
N LEU A 9 13.55 -37.20 -9.06
CA LEU A 9 13.13 -36.06 -8.26
C LEU A 9 13.35 -34.79 -9.08
N VAL A 10 12.27 -34.25 -9.64
CA VAL A 10 12.27 -32.90 -10.22
C VAL A 10 12.22 -31.92 -9.06
N THR A 11 13.38 -31.41 -8.66
CA THR A 11 13.46 -30.26 -7.76
C THR A 11 13.14 -29.01 -8.57
N THR A 12 11.91 -28.52 -8.47
CA THR A 12 11.58 -27.15 -8.88
C THR A 12 12.32 -26.21 -7.95
N ALA A 13 13.43 -25.64 -8.42
CA ALA A 13 14.04 -24.49 -7.77
C ALA A 13 13.03 -23.32 -7.89
N SER A 14 12.31 -23.02 -6.81
CA SER A 14 11.57 -21.76 -6.72
C SER A 14 12.62 -20.66 -6.56
N THR A 15 12.97 -19.99 -7.64
CA THR A 15 13.48 -18.63 -7.52
C THR A 15 12.39 -17.85 -6.79
N TYR A 16 12.68 -17.36 -5.59
CA TYR A 16 11.84 -16.35 -4.93
C TYR A 16 11.92 -15.08 -5.79
N ALA A 17 11.19 -15.09 -6.90
CA ALA A 17 10.90 -13.87 -7.63
C ALA A 17 9.94 -13.11 -6.73
N GLU A 18 10.31 -11.89 -6.37
CA GLU A 18 9.40 -10.93 -5.78
C GLU A 18 8.10 -10.93 -6.59
N SER A 19 6.96 -11.13 -5.93
CA SER A 19 5.69 -11.21 -6.65
C SER A 19 5.39 -9.87 -7.33
N GLY A 20 4.65 -9.91 -8.45
CA GLY A 20 4.21 -8.68 -9.12
C GLY A 20 3.46 -7.75 -8.16
N CYS A 21 2.70 -8.34 -7.25
CA CYS A 21 1.95 -7.66 -6.21
C CYS A 21 2.82 -6.94 -5.17
N LEU A 22 3.82 -7.63 -4.59
CA LEU A 22 4.71 -7.01 -3.60
C LEU A 22 5.40 -5.79 -4.20
N ARG A 23 5.95 -5.91 -5.40
CA ARG A 23 6.57 -4.80 -6.12
C ARG A 23 5.60 -3.63 -6.36
N ALA A 24 4.38 -3.92 -6.81
CA ALA A 24 3.37 -2.89 -7.04
C ALA A 24 3.00 -2.15 -5.74
N ILE A 25 3.02 -2.85 -4.60
CA ILE A 25 2.75 -2.26 -3.28
C ILE A 25 3.94 -1.44 -2.77
N GLU A 26 5.18 -1.87 -3.01
CA GLU A 26 6.37 -1.07 -2.66
C GLU A 26 6.36 0.29 -3.39
N GLU A 27 5.87 0.36 -4.62
CA GLU A 27 5.69 1.64 -5.34
C GLU A 27 4.71 2.58 -4.63
N VAL A 28 3.68 2.03 -3.96
CA VAL A 28 2.69 2.81 -3.19
C VAL A 28 3.30 3.49 -1.97
N GLU A 29 4.34 2.91 -1.35
CA GLU A 29 4.98 3.50 -0.16
C GLU A 29 5.65 4.86 -0.41
N THR A 30 5.88 5.18 -1.69
CA THR A 30 6.46 6.45 -2.13
C THR A 30 5.46 7.33 -2.88
N MET A 31 4.21 6.88 -2.97
CA MET A 31 3.14 7.57 -3.69
C MET A 31 2.92 8.97 -3.09
N SER A 32 3.06 9.97 -3.95
CA SER A 32 2.75 11.35 -3.62
C SER A 32 2.15 12.04 -4.84
N ASP A 33 1.37 13.09 -4.62
CA ASP A 33 0.85 13.91 -5.72
C ASP A 33 1.19 15.38 -5.49
N GLU A 34 2.11 15.89 -6.31
CA GLU A 34 2.56 17.29 -6.21
C GLU A 34 1.40 18.29 -6.36
N GLY A 35 0.40 17.96 -7.19
CA GLY A 35 -0.78 18.80 -7.38
C GLY A 35 -1.62 18.90 -6.11
N CYS A 36 -1.93 17.77 -5.47
CA CYS A 36 -2.64 17.74 -4.19
C CYS A 36 -1.85 18.42 -3.07
N VAL A 37 -0.55 18.14 -2.98
CA VAL A 37 0.37 18.78 -2.01
C VAL A 37 0.39 20.30 -2.21
N TYR A 38 0.48 20.78 -3.45
CA TYR A 38 0.51 22.20 -3.76
C TYR A 38 -0.82 22.91 -3.46
N PHE A 39 -1.93 22.27 -3.82
CA PHE A 39 -3.27 22.80 -3.57
C PHE A 39 -3.54 22.94 -2.06
N HIS A 40 -3.08 21.97 -1.27
CA HIS A 40 -3.19 21.95 0.20
C HIS A 40 -1.90 22.34 0.92
N ARG A 41 -1.06 23.19 0.30
CA ARG A 41 0.27 23.53 0.83
C ARG A 41 0.27 24.11 2.25
N ASP A 42 -0.79 24.78 2.67
CA ASP A 42 -0.86 25.37 4.01
C ASP A 42 -1.07 24.28 5.09
N VAL A 43 -1.86 23.25 4.78
CA VAL A 43 -1.95 22.02 5.59
C VAL A 43 -0.59 21.33 5.67
N MET A 44 0.10 21.20 4.54
CA MET A 44 1.43 20.58 4.51
C MET A 44 2.46 21.38 5.32
N LYS A 45 2.42 22.71 5.31
CA LYS A 45 3.27 23.55 6.17
C LYS A 45 3.03 23.28 7.66
N ASP A 46 1.78 23.07 8.07
CA ASP A 46 1.45 22.81 9.47
C ASP A 46 1.85 21.40 9.89
N ILE A 47 1.68 20.41 9.02
CA ILE A 47 2.20 19.05 9.22
C ILE A 47 3.72 19.06 9.40
N LEU A 48 4.44 19.80 8.54
CA LEU A 48 5.90 19.88 8.58
C LEU A 48 6.47 20.53 9.85
N LYS A 49 5.66 21.23 10.66
CA LYS A 49 6.07 21.75 11.97
C LYS A 49 6.16 20.66 13.04
N ASN A 50 5.53 19.51 12.81
CA ASN A 50 5.50 18.38 13.73
C ASN A 50 6.45 17.28 13.22
N GLU A 51 7.57 17.07 13.91
CA GLU A 51 8.57 16.09 13.49
C GLU A 51 8.03 14.65 13.43
N GLY A 52 7.01 14.34 14.23
CA GLY A 52 6.28 13.07 14.21
C GLY A 52 5.44 12.84 12.96
N CYS A 53 5.20 13.86 12.13
CA CYS A 53 4.40 13.76 10.90
C CYS A 53 5.23 13.58 9.64
N ALA A 54 6.53 13.28 9.77
CA ALA A 54 7.37 12.95 8.63
C ALA A 54 6.96 11.58 8.06
N LEU A 55 6.02 11.58 7.10
CA LEU A 55 5.39 10.39 6.51
C LEU A 55 6.39 9.33 6.04
N PHE A 56 7.53 9.77 5.50
CA PHE A 56 8.54 8.86 4.97
C PHE A 56 9.54 8.32 6.01
N ARG A 57 9.41 8.69 7.29
CA ARG A 57 10.17 8.05 8.38
C ARG A 57 9.66 6.62 8.63
N PRO A 58 10.44 5.78 9.35
CA PRO A 58 10.00 4.43 9.71
C PRO A 58 8.62 4.45 10.36
N PHE A 59 7.79 3.46 10.01
CA PHE A 59 6.39 3.36 10.44
C PHE A 59 6.20 3.58 11.96
N ALA A 60 7.08 3.01 12.78
CA ALA A 60 7.06 3.12 14.24
C ALA A 60 7.27 4.55 14.81
N THR A 61 7.69 5.50 13.97
CA THR A 61 7.98 6.88 14.39
C THR A 61 6.94 7.89 13.92
N TYR A 62 5.97 7.46 13.10
CA TYR A 62 4.90 8.31 12.61
C TYR A 62 3.76 8.40 13.62
N ASP A 63 3.39 9.61 14.04
CA ASP A 63 2.28 9.84 14.96
C ASP A 63 0.95 9.83 14.20
N LYS A 64 0.43 8.63 13.92
CA LYS A 64 -0.79 8.46 13.12
C LYS A 64 -1.99 9.22 13.67
N GLU A 65 -2.15 9.25 15.00
CA GLU A 65 -3.30 9.86 15.65
C GLU A 65 -3.31 11.39 15.48
N LEU A 66 -2.13 12.00 15.49
CA LEU A 66 -1.97 13.43 15.23
C LEU A 66 -2.01 13.73 13.72
N CYS A 67 -1.26 12.98 12.94
CA CYS A 67 -0.87 13.39 11.59
C CYS A 67 -1.89 12.98 10.51
N ASP A 68 -2.56 11.83 10.65
CA ASP A 68 -3.52 11.37 9.65
C ASP A 68 -4.74 12.31 9.53
N PRO A 69 -5.37 12.77 10.63
CA PRO A 69 -6.45 13.74 10.54
C PRO A 69 -6.01 15.07 9.90
N MET A 70 -4.78 15.54 10.21
CA MET A 70 -4.23 16.77 9.63
C MET A 70 -4.03 16.62 8.11
N ALA A 71 -3.47 15.50 7.67
CA ALA A 71 -3.13 15.23 6.27
C ALA A 71 -4.31 14.71 5.44
N SER A 72 -5.44 14.35 6.05
CA SER A 72 -6.55 13.66 5.39
C SER A 72 -7.07 14.38 4.15
N VAL A 73 -7.09 15.72 4.13
CA VAL A 73 -7.51 16.48 2.93
C VAL A 73 -6.57 16.29 1.74
N VAL A 74 -5.26 16.14 2.00
CA VAL A 74 -4.25 15.88 0.97
C VAL A 74 -4.40 14.44 0.47
N PHE A 75 -4.52 13.50 1.39
CA PHE A 75 -4.70 12.08 1.09
C PHE A 75 -5.98 11.80 0.30
N ARG A 76 -7.10 12.40 0.67
CA ARG A 76 -8.36 12.31 -0.10
C ARG A 76 -8.24 12.91 -1.49
N CYS A 77 -7.46 13.99 -1.65
CA CYS A 77 -7.16 14.53 -2.98
C CYS A 77 -6.41 13.50 -3.84
N VAL A 78 -5.42 12.80 -3.28
CA VAL A 78 -4.71 11.71 -3.97
C VAL A 78 -5.69 10.60 -4.35
N ALA A 79 -6.51 10.15 -3.40
CA ALA A 79 -7.51 9.12 -3.62
C ALA A 79 -8.49 9.44 -4.74
N LYS A 80 -8.96 10.69 -4.79
CA LYS A 80 -9.82 11.17 -5.86
C LYS A 80 -9.09 11.21 -7.21
N LYS A 81 -7.83 11.65 -7.24
CA LYS A 81 -7.06 11.78 -8.48
C LYS A 81 -6.74 10.43 -9.11
N TRP A 82 -6.47 9.43 -8.27
CA TRP A 82 -6.18 8.05 -8.67
C TRP A 82 -7.43 7.17 -8.69
N ASP A 83 -8.61 7.76 -8.51
CA ASP A 83 -9.90 7.12 -8.69
C ASP A 83 -10.07 5.86 -7.81
N TYR A 84 -9.66 5.93 -6.53
CA TYR A 84 -9.92 4.89 -5.52
C TYR A 84 -10.74 5.41 -4.31
N LEU A 85 -11.32 6.60 -4.47
CA LEU A 85 -12.32 7.18 -3.57
C LEU A 85 -13.71 6.91 -4.14
N ALA A 86 -14.52 6.12 -3.43
CA ALA A 86 -15.90 5.82 -3.83
C ALA A 86 -16.81 7.06 -3.75
N GLU A 87 -18.00 6.98 -4.35
CA GLU A 87 -19.00 8.06 -4.33
C GLU A 87 -19.47 8.44 -2.92
N ASP A 88 -19.47 7.48 -1.99
CA ASP A 88 -19.79 7.68 -0.57
C ASP A 88 -18.57 8.12 0.27
N GLU A 89 -17.49 8.52 -0.40
CA GLU A 89 -16.23 8.96 0.18
C GLU A 89 -15.49 7.90 1.02
N THR A 90 -15.78 6.62 0.78
CA THR A 90 -15.07 5.46 1.36
C THR A 90 -13.97 4.93 0.44
N PHE A 91 -13.10 4.08 1.00
CA PHE A 91 -12.00 3.47 0.25
C PHE A 91 -12.52 2.34 -0.65
N ASP A 92 -12.30 2.47 -1.96
CA ASP A 92 -12.64 1.42 -2.93
C ASP A 92 -11.41 0.53 -3.20
N VAL A 93 -11.34 -0.59 -2.49
CA VAL A 93 -10.27 -1.61 -2.66
C VAL A 93 -10.18 -2.11 -4.10
N ALA A 94 -11.31 -2.34 -4.77
CA ALA A 94 -11.31 -2.88 -6.13
C ALA A 94 -10.78 -1.84 -7.13
N ALA A 95 -11.15 -0.57 -6.95
CA ALA A 95 -10.59 0.51 -7.74
C ALA A 95 -9.11 0.76 -7.41
N PHE A 96 -8.68 0.62 -6.16
CA PHE A 96 -7.27 0.68 -5.79
C PHE A 96 -6.44 -0.42 -6.47
N LYS A 97 -6.88 -1.69 -6.39
CA LYS A 97 -6.23 -2.81 -7.08
C LYS A 97 -6.10 -2.53 -8.58
N ARG A 98 -7.16 -2.04 -9.22
CA ARG A 98 -7.17 -1.74 -10.66
C ARG A 98 -6.34 -0.53 -11.06
N ASN A 99 -6.51 0.59 -10.39
CA ASN A 99 -6.02 1.90 -10.83
C ASN A 99 -4.63 2.23 -10.27
N VAL A 100 -4.26 1.66 -9.12
CA VAL A 100 -2.97 1.90 -8.46
C VAL A 100 -2.05 0.70 -8.62
N LEU A 101 -2.55 -0.51 -8.35
CA LEU A 101 -1.73 -1.73 -8.41
C LEU A 101 -1.74 -2.42 -9.78
N ASN A 102 -2.45 -1.86 -10.78
CA ASN A 102 -2.59 -2.42 -12.12
C ASN A 102 -3.08 -3.90 -12.15
N ASN A 103 -3.86 -4.31 -11.15
CA ASN A 103 -4.35 -5.69 -10.94
C ASN A 103 -3.25 -6.73 -10.66
N GLU A 104 -2.05 -6.31 -10.30
CA GLU A 104 -0.92 -7.22 -9.99
C GLU A 104 -1.18 -8.08 -8.73
N CYS A 105 -2.19 -7.73 -7.92
CA CYS A 105 -2.57 -8.41 -6.68
C CYS A 105 -3.91 -9.16 -6.75
N ASP A 106 -4.52 -9.32 -7.92
CA ASP A 106 -5.86 -9.93 -8.04
C ASP A 106 -5.86 -11.44 -7.73
N GLU A 107 -4.75 -12.12 -8.00
CA GLU A 107 -4.58 -13.57 -7.79
C GLU A 107 -3.77 -13.90 -6.52
N GLU A 108 -3.43 -12.90 -5.71
CA GLU A 108 -2.58 -13.05 -4.52
C GLU A 108 -3.45 -13.13 -3.25
N PRO A 109 -3.74 -14.33 -2.72
CA PRO A 109 -4.62 -14.49 -1.55
C PRO A 109 -4.05 -13.83 -0.29
N GLU A 110 -2.73 -13.71 -0.19
CA GLU A 110 -2.05 -13.01 0.90
C GLU A 110 -2.39 -11.51 0.92
N PHE A 111 -2.74 -10.92 -0.23
CA PHE A 111 -3.20 -9.53 -0.30
C PHE A 111 -4.50 -9.35 0.48
N ASP A 112 -5.47 -10.26 0.33
CA ASP A 112 -6.78 -10.08 0.94
C ASP A 112 -6.68 -10.18 2.47
N VAL A 113 -5.84 -11.09 2.97
CA VAL A 113 -5.51 -11.19 4.41
C VAL A 113 -4.83 -9.91 4.90
N ALA A 114 -3.80 -9.44 4.19
CA ALA A 114 -3.11 -8.19 4.54
C ALA A 114 -4.06 -6.98 4.53
N ASN A 115 -4.95 -6.90 3.54
CA ASN A 115 -5.94 -5.84 3.43
C ASN A 115 -6.89 -5.83 4.63
N GLU A 116 -7.39 -6.98 5.08
CA GLU A 116 -8.23 -7.06 6.29
C GLU A 116 -7.54 -6.48 7.53
N GLU A 117 -6.22 -6.68 7.68
CA GLU A 117 -5.44 -6.16 8.80
C GLU A 117 -5.09 -4.66 8.65
N CYS A 118 -4.86 -4.21 7.42
CA CYS A 118 -4.33 -2.88 7.13
C CYS A 118 -5.38 -1.82 6.79
N VAL A 119 -6.60 -2.21 6.38
CA VAL A 119 -7.61 -1.29 5.81
C VAL A 119 -8.01 -0.14 6.75
N GLY A 120 -7.87 -0.31 8.07
CA GLY A 120 -8.12 0.76 9.04
C GLY A 120 -7.22 2.00 8.86
N LEU A 121 -6.06 1.87 8.19
CA LEU A 121 -5.20 3.01 7.84
C LEU A 121 -5.82 3.90 6.75
N MET A 122 -6.86 3.41 6.06
CA MET A 122 -7.58 4.15 5.03
C MET A 122 -8.72 5.02 5.56
N ASP A 123 -9.00 5.04 6.87
CA ASP A 123 -9.99 5.95 7.49
C ASP A 123 -9.71 7.43 7.16
N HIS A 124 -8.43 7.77 7.07
CA HIS A 124 -7.95 9.09 6.64
C HIS A 124 -7.32 9.09 5.24
N PHE A 125 -7.42 7.98 4.50
CA PHE A 125 -6.83 7.74 3.19
C PHE A 125 -5.29 7.74 3.14
N ASN A 126 -4.61 7.41 4.24
CA ASN A 126 -3.15 7.37 4.26
C ASN A 126 -2.60 6.16 3.48
N VAL A 127 -2.58 6.31 2.15
CA VAL A 127 -2.21 5.27 1.19
C VAL A 127 -0.75 4.80 1.37
N VAL A 128 0.14 5.68 1.84
CA VAL A 128 1.55 5.35 2.08
C VAL A 128 1.68 4.40 3.27
N LEU A 129 0.97 4.66 4.38
CA LEU A 129 0.98 3.74 5.52
C LEU A 129 0.26 2.44 5.20
N TYR A 130 -0.83 2.51 4.44
CA TYR A 130 -1.53 1.32 3.96
C TYR A 130 -0.62 0.43 3.10
N GLY A 131 0.09 0.99 2.11
CA GLY A 131 1.05 0.26 1.29
C GLY A 131 2.17 -0.40 2.12
N ARG A 132 2.75 0.34 3.08
CA ARG A 132 3.76 -0.20 4.01
C ARG A 132 3.25 -1.34 4.86
N CYS A 133 2.01 -1.24 5.32
CA CYS A 133 1.38 -2.31 6.09
C CYS A 133 1.21 -3.55 5.21
N LEU A 134 0.66 -3.40 3.99
CA LEU A 134 0.53 -4.52 3.05
C LEU A 134 1.88 -5.18 2.73
N ALA A 135 2.92 -4.39 2.45
CA ALA A 135 4.26 -4.91 2.15
C ALA A 135 4.81 -5.79 3.28
N GLN A 136 4.59 -5.41 4.55
CA GLN A 136 5.03 -6.21 5.71
C GLN A 136 4.36 -7.58 5.81
N HIS A 137 3.14 -7.72 5.30
CA HIS A 137 2.41 -9.00 5.29
C HIS A 137 2.73 -9.86 4.07
N LEU A 138 3.24 -9.26 3.00
CA LEU A 138 3.59 -9.95 1.74
C LEU A 138 5.09 -10.31 1.63
N SER A 139 5.95 -9.70 2.45
CA SER A 139 7.40 -9.93 2.52
C SER A 139 7.82 -11.19 3.27
#